data_AF-A0A3C0NCH0-F1
#
_entry.id   AF-A0A3C0NCH0-F1
#
_cell.length_a   1.000
_cell.length_b   1.000
_cell.length_c   1.000
_cell.angle_alpha   90.00
_cell.angle_beta   90.00
_cell.angle_gamma   90.00
#
_symmetry.space_group_name_H-M   'P 1'
#
loop_
_entity.id
_entity.type
_entity.pdbx_description
1 polymer ?
#
loop_
_entity_poly.entity_id
_entity_poly.type
_entity_poly.pdbx_seq_one_letter_code
_entity_poly.pdbx_strand_id
1 'polypeptide(L)'
;MKLSNRRLWLFGAIAIGAIILITLLTAPTRNKVSSGSTYSRSPDGYGAWYAFMSERGTPVKRWRKPFDDLANNQNAQPPTTLLR
;
A
#
# COMPACT_ATOMS: atom_id res chain seq x y z
N MET A 1 -2.23 3.25 -47.51
CA MET A 1 -2.70 1.85 -47.56
C MET A 1 -4.06 1.77 -46.87
N LYS A 2 -5.15 1.46 -47.60
CA LYS A 2 -6.47 1.24 -46.97
C LYS A 2 -6.45 -0.12 -46.26
N LEU A 3 -6.39 -0.11 -44.93
CA LEU A 3 -6.50 -1.32 -44.13
C LEU A 3 -7.96 -1.79 -44.18
N SER A 4 -8.18 -3.05 -44.56
CA SER A 4 -9.49 -3.69 -44.47
C SER A 4 -9.99 -3.65 -43.02
N ASN A 5 -11.27 -3.33 -42.81
CA ASN A 5 -11.90 -3.32 -41.47
C ASN A 5 -11.63 -4.62 -40.68
N ARG A 6 -11.50 -5.76 -41.37
CA ARG A 6 -11.16 -7.05 -40.76
C ARG A 6 -9.75 -7.07 -40.18
N ARG A 7 -8.77 -6.49 -40.88
CA ARG A 7 -7.38 -6.38 -40.39
C ARG A 7 -7.31 -5.41 -39.21
N LEU A 8 -8.08 -4.33 -39.25
CA LEU A 8 -8.14 -3.35 -38.17
C LEU A 8 -8.66 -3.99 -36.86
N TRP A 9 -9.72 -4.80 -36.97
CA TRP A 9 -10.26 -5.57 -35.85
C TRP A 9 -9.26 -6.59 -35.29
N LEU A 10 -8.53 -7.26 -36.19
CA LEU A 10 -7.54 -8.28 -35.82
C LEU A 10 -6.35 -7.66 -35.07
N PHE A 11 -5.86 -6.51 -35.51
CA PHE A 11 -4.83 -5.76 -34.79
C PHE A 11 -5.34 -5.22 -33.45
N GLY A 12 -6.60 -4.78 -33.38
CA GLY A 12 -7.23 -4.35 -32.12
C GLY A 12 -7.27 -5.48 -31.08
N ALA A 13 -7.68 -6.68 -31.49
CA ALA A 13 -7.70 -7.85 -30.61
C ALA A 13 -6.30 -8.23 -30.11
N ILE A 14 -5.29 -8.20 -30.99
CA ILE A 14 -3.89 -8.47 -30.62
C ILE A 14 -3.38 -7.44 -29.62
N ALA A 15 -3.65 -6.15 -29.85
CA ALA A 15 -3.22 -5.08 -28.95
C ALA A 15 -3.82 -5.23 -27.54
N ILE A 16 -5.11 -5.55 -27.45
CA ILE A 16 -5.78 -5.80 -26.16
C ILE A 16 -5.17 -7.02 -25.47
N GLY A 17 -4.95 -8.11 -26.19
CA GLY A 17 -4.31 -9.31 -25.65
C GLY A 17 -2.90 -9.02 -25.10
N ALA A 18 -2.10 -8.23 -25.82
CA ALA A 18 -0.77 -7.84 -25.37
C ALA A 18 -0.83 -6.98 -24.09
N ILE A 19 -1.76 -6.02 -24.00
CA ILE A 19 -1.93 -5.19 -22.79
C ILE A 19 -2.28 -6.07 -21.59
N ILE A 20 -3.21 -7.02 -21.74
CA ILE A 20 -3.59 -7.95 -20.67
C ILE A 20 -2.38 -8.77 -20.23
N LEU A 21 -1.64 -9.35 -21.18
CA LEU A 21 -0.46 -10.17 -20.90
C LEU A 21 0.62 -9.39 -20.15
N ILE A 22 0.96 -8.18 -20.63
CA ILE A 22 1.93 -7.31 -19.99
C ILE A 22 1.46 -6.95 -18.59
N THR A 23 0.19 -6.58 -18.43
CA THR A 23 -0.37 -6.24 -17.12
C THR A 23 -0.26 -7.40 -16.13
N LEU A 24 -0.55 -8.64 -16.55
CA LEU A 24 -0.42 -9.79 -15.65
C LEU A 24 1.03 -10.07 -15.24
N LEU A 25 1.99 -9.86 -16.14
CA LEU A 25 3.41 -10.13 -15.88
C LEU A 25 4.10 -9.02 -15.09
N THR A 26 3.71 -7.76 -15.30
CA THR A 26 4.36 -6.58 -14.71
C THR A 26 3.55 -5.92 -13.61
N ALA A 27 2.31 -6.37 -13.35
CA ALA A 27 1.52 -5.80 -12.26
C ALA A 27 2.26 -5.99 -10.93
N PRO A 28 2.45 -4.92 -10.15
CA PRO A 28 3.05 -5.02 -8.83
C PRO A 28 2.12 -5.82 -7.92
N THR A 29 2.44 -7.09 -7.67
CA THR A 29 1.65 -8.01 -6.82
C THR A 29 1.83 -7.75 -5.32
N ARG A 30 2.73 -6.82 -4.95
CA ARG A 30 3.10 -6.56 -3.56
C ARG A 30 2.47 -5.28 -3.01
N ASN A 31 1.15 -5.27 -2.88
CA ASN A 31 0.45 -4.31 -2.03
C ASN A 31 0.57 -4.70 -0.56
N LYS A 32 1.79 -4.69 0.01
CA LYS A 32 1.96 -4.57 1.46
C LYS A 32 1.99 -3.08 1.84
N VAL A 33 0.93 -2.36 1.49
CA VAL A 33 0.68 -0.98 1.96
C VAL A 33 -0.23 -1.01 3.19
N SER A 34 -0.10 -2.05 4.03
CA SER A 34 -0.76 -2.08 5.35
C SER A 34 0.10 -1.41 6.44
N SER A 35 1.28 -0.91 6.10
CA SER A 35 2.04 -0.01 6.96
C SER A 35 1.55 1.42 6.69
N GLY A 36 0.54 1.84 7.45
CA GLY A 36 -0.02 3.18 7.34
C GLY A 36 1.06 4.24 7.47
N SER A 37 1.18 5.11 6.46
CA SER A 37 2.10 6.24 6.48
C SER A 37 1.71 7.19 7.61
N THR A 38 2.52 7.26 8.66
CA THR A 38 2.47 8.41 9.57
C THR A 38 3.24 9.53 8.85
N TYR A 39 2.51 10.40 8.16
CA TYR A 39 3.00 11.55 7.38
C TYR A 39 3.91 11.22 6.18
N SER A 40 3.29 10.81 5.07
CA SER A 40 3.65 11.13 3.67
C SER A 40 5.11 11.04 3.15
N ARG A 41 6.04 10.34 3.81
CA ARG A 41 7.39 10.08 3.25
C ARG A 41 7.78 8.61 3.42
N SER A 42 7.65 7.84 2.34
CA SER A 42 7.96 6.41 2.20
C SER A 42 7.04 5.46 3.02
N PRO A 43 6.68 4.27 2.50
CA PRO A 43 6.01 3.22 3.30
C PRO A 43 6.77 2.82 4.57
N ASP A 44 8.08 3.12 4.59
CA ASP A 44 8.98 2.89 5.69
C ASP A 44 8.92 4.01 6.76
N GLY A 45 8.65 5.27 6.41
CA GLY A 45 8.35 6.38 7.33
C GLY A 45 9.25 6.53 8.57
N TYR A 46 8.71 7.19 9.61
CA TYR A 46 9.36 7.27 10.94
C TYR A 46 9.53 5.87 11.58
N GLY A 47 8.69 4.90 11.21
CA GLY A 47 8.75 3.54 11.73
C GLY A 47 10.04 2.81 11.38
N ALA A 48 10.52 2.94 10.15
CA ALA A 48 11.76 2.31 9.70
C ALA A 48 13.00 3.00 10.24
N TRP A 49 12.99 4.34 10.33
CA TRP A 49 14.06 5.06 11.03
C TRP A 49 14.15 4.63 12.50
N TYR A 50 13.00 4.50 13.18
CA TYR A 50 12.95 4.00 14.56
C TYR A 50 13.48 2.57 14.68
N ALA A 51 13.05 1.66 13.79
CA ALA A 51 13.51 0.27 13.78
C ALA A 51 15.03 0.18 13.57
N PHE A 52 15.56 0.96 12.62
CA PHE A 52 16.99 1.08 12.34
C PHE A 52 17.79 1.59 13.55
N MET A 53 17.28 2.60 14.27
CA MET A 53 17.95 3.14 15.46
C MET A 53 17.88 2.17 16.65
N SER A 54 16.75 1.48 16.81
CA SER A 54 16.55 0.48 17.85
C SER A 54 17.48 -0.72 17.67
N GLU A 55 17.66 -1.20 16.43
CA GLU A 55 18.57 -2.31 16.11
C GLU A 55 20.03 -1.98 16.47
N ARG A 56 20.41 -0.71 16.36
CA ARG A 56 21.75 -0.21 16.74
C ARG A 56 21.89 0.09 18.23
N GLY A 57 20.92 -0.33 19.05
CA GLY A 57 20.94 -0.12 20.49
C GLY A 57 20.76 1.33 20.91
N THR A 58 20.27 2.22 20.03
CA THR A 58 19.96 3.59 20.43
C THR A 58 18.58 3.63 21.08
N PRO A 59 18.47 3.96 22.38
CA PRO A 59 17.18 3.99 23.06
C PRO A 59 16.37 5.22 22.60
N VAL A 60 15.61 5.07 21.53
CA VAL A 60 14.69 6.10 21.06
C VAL A 60 13.40 6.02 21.89
N LYS A 61 13.12 7.07 22.67
CA LYS A 61 11.84 7.19 23.39
C LYS A 61 10.74 7.60 22.43
N ARG A 62 9.71 6.76 22.29
CA ARG A 62 8.53 7.07 21.47
C ARG A 62 7.42 7.61 22.35
N TRP A 63 6.86 8.75 21.98
CA TRP A 63 5.57 9.20 22.50
C TRP A 63 4.48 8.30 21.93
N ARG A 64 4.22 7.19 22.61
CA ARG A 64 3.11 6.28 22.31
C ARG A 64 2.43 5.98 23.63
N LYS A 65 1.11 6.11 23.66
CA LYS A 65 0.32 5.62 24.79
C LYS A 65 0.61 4.11 24.95
N PRO A 66 0.99 3.62 26.15
CA PRO A 66 1.23 2.20 26.38
C PRO A 66 0.05 1.36 25.87
N PHE A 67 0.35 0.23 25.21
CA PHE A 67 -0.71 -0.65 24.73
C PHE A 67 -1.48 -1.29 25.89
N ASP A 68 -0.82 -1.47 27.04
CA ASP A 68 -1.44 -1.97 28.27
C ASP A 68 -2.57 -1.05 28.76
N ASP A 69 -2.41 0.26 28.58
CA ASP A 69 -3.47 1.24 28.87
C ASP A 69 -4.64 1.11 27.89
N LEU A 70 -4.39 0.66 26.65
CA LEU A 70 -5.44 0.42 25.65
C LEU A 70 -6.15 -0.92 25.89
N ALA A 71 -5.41 -1.96 26.26
CA ALA A 71 -5.94 -3.31 26.49
C ALA A 71 -6.85 -3.39 27.72
N ASN A 72 -6.61 -2.57 28.73
CA ASN A 72 -7.46 -2.49 29.93
C ASN A 72 -8.71 -1.60 29.79
N ASN A 73 -8.95 -1.00 28.62
CA ASN A 73 -10.20 -0.28 28.37
C ASN A 73 -11.33 -1.26 28.06
N GLN A 74 -11.93 -1.83 29.10
CA GLN A 74 -13.18 -2.61 29.02
C GLN A 74 -14.37 -1.79 28.46
N ASN A 75 -14.22 -0.45 28.40
CA ASN A 75 -15.18 0.51 27.85
C ASN A 75 -14.75 1.06 26.47
N ALA A 76 -13.99 0.30 25.68
CA ALA A 76 -13.60 0.72 24.33
C ALA A 76 -14.85 0.88 23.44
N GLN A 77 -15.32 2.12 23.30
CA GLN A 77 -16.36 2.49 22.35
C GLN A 77 -15.90 2.11 20.92
N PRO A 78 -16.78 1.55 20.08
CA PRO A 78 -16.43 1.24 18.70
C PRO A 78 -15.95 2.51 17.98
N PRO A 79 -14.94 2.43 17.10
CA PRO A 79 -14.43 3.60 16.40
C PRO A 79 -15.53 4.21 15.52
N THR A 80 -16.09 5.34 15.94
CA THR A 80 -17.07 6.09 15.16
C THR A 80 -16.33 6.89 14.10
N THR A 81 -16.22 6.33 12.89
CA THR A 81 -15.75 7.10 11.73
C THR A 81 -16.82 8.13 11.38
N LEU A 82 -16.51 9.41 11.53
CA LEU A 82 -17.37 10.50 11.03
C LEU A 82 -17.28 10.52 9.50
N LEU A 83 -18.15 9.75 8.85
CA LEU A 83 -18.48 9.97 7.44
C LEU A 83 -19.62 11.00 7.42
N ARG A 84 -19.29 12.23 7.01
CA ARG A 84 -20.28 13.27 6.68
C ARG A 84 -20.61 13.20 5.20
#